data_AF-A0A934AKD3-F1
#
_entry.id   AF-A0A934AKD3-F1
#
_cell.length_a   1.000
_cell.length_b   1.000
_cell.length_c   1.000
_cell.angle_alpha   90.00
_cell.angle_beta   90.00
_cell.angle_gamma   90.00
#
_symmetry.space_group_name_H-M   'P 1'
#
loop_
_entity.id
_entity.type
_entity.pdbx_description
1 polymer ?
#
loop_
_entity_poly.entity_id
_entity_poly.type
_entity_poly.pdbx_seq_one_letter_code
_entity_poly.pdbx_strand_id
1 'polypeptide(L)'
;MPNFTDITGLASVASAMAASMLLLPRVTRLAKNRQAIVTGTVFVVMLIPFDGFPLAAYMRGATGDLSITSMVLLWYALSRPWSVCGTEDLNHRHVLLALIALAALAFYPMALGFGEFDPYRLGYGSWQMVTALLLAALLAWLWKHHQFALCVGFATLAWAIGWYESDNLWDYLLDPFVSIYALAAIMMNTGKFLMKLPRKKLNKPDFGRT
;
A
#
# COMPACT_ATOMS: atom_id res chain seq x y z
N MET A 1 15.68 -15.04 -21.82
CA MET A 1 15.62 -15.18 -20.35
C MET A 1 14.58 -14.18 -19.88
N PRO A 2 13.64 -14.53 -18.99
CA PRO A 2 12.70 -13.53 -18.47
C PRO A 2 13.50 -12.39 -17.83
N ASN A 3 13.15 -11.14 -18.15
CA ASN A 3 13.81 -10.00 -17.52
C ASN A 3 13.48 -10.00 -16.02
N PHE A 4 14.39 -9.54 -15.18
CA PHE A 4 14.16 -9.49 -13.72
C PHE A 4 12.93 -8.63 -13.35
N THR A 5 12.65 -7.60 -14.15
CA THR A 5 11.41 -6.81 -14.12
C THR A 5 10.17 -7.68 -14.26
N ASP A 6 10.18 -8.63 -15.19
CA ASP A 6 9.03 -9.50 -15.43
C ASP A 6 8.70 -10.40 -14.25
N ILE A 7 9.71 -10.97 -13.62
CA ILE A 7 9.51 -11.85 -12.47
C ILE A 7 8.88 -11.08 -11.32
N THR A 8 9.37 -9.86 -11.04
CA THR A 8 8.83 -9.04 -9.95
C THR A 8 7.46 -8.47 -10.25
N GLY A 9 7.20 -8.06 -11.49
CA GLY A 9 5.88 -7.65 -11.95
C GLY A 9 4.85 -8.76 -11.77
N LEU A 10 5.15 -9.97 -12.25
CA LEU A 10 4.28 -11.15 -12.08
C LEU A 10 4.07 -11.50 -10.60
N ALA A 11 5.13 -11.50 -9.80
CA ALA A 11 5.04 -11.79 -8.38
C ALA A 11 4.21 -10.74 -7.63
N SER A 12 4.32 -9.46 -8.00
CA SER A 12 3.56 -8.37 -7.36
C SER A 12 2.05 -8.54 -7.60
N VAL A 13 1.65 -8.84 -8.82
CA VAL A 13 0.24 -9.04 -9.20
C VAL A 13 -0.31 -10.33 -8.59
N ALA A 14 0.46 -11.42 -8.61
CA ALA A 14 0.10 -12.66 -7.92
C ALA A 14 -0.09 -12.44 -6.41
N SER A 15 0.79 -11.66 -5.78
CA SER A 15 0.69 -11.27 -4.37
C SER A 15 -0.55 -10.42 -4.08
N ALA A 16 -0.88 -9.47 -4.97
CA ALA A 16 -2.08 -8.64 -4.82
C ALA A 16 -3.35 -9.50 -4.89
N MET A 17 -3.43 -10.42 -5.85
CA MET A 17 -4.55 -11.35 -5.98
C MET A 17 -4.67 -12.27 -4.77
N ALA A 18 -3.55 -12.83 -4.30
CA ALA A 18 -3.52 -13.65 -3.09
C ALA A 18 -3.97 -12.85 -1.85
N ALA A 19 -3.48 -11.63 -1.68
CA ALA A 19 -3.82 -10.78 -0.53
C ALA A 19 -5.29 -10.33 -0.56
N SER A 20 -5.90 -10.18 -1.75
CA SER A 20 -7.32 -9.84 -1.89
C SER A 20 -8.23 -10.88 -1.22
N MET A 21 -7.81 -12.15 -1.14
CA MET A 21 -8.55 -13.19 -0.42
C MET A 21 -8.68 -12.88 1.08
N LEU A 22 -7.72 -12.15 1.66
CA LEU A 22 -7.76 -11.71 3.06
C LEU A 22 -8.75 -10.56 3.28
N LEU A 23 -9.34 -9.99 2.24
CA LEU A 23 -10.46 -9.04 2.35
C LEU A 23 -11.80 -9.76 2.55
N LEU A 24 -11.90 -11.04 2.19
CA LEU A 24 -13.14 -11.81 2.30
C LEU A 24 -13.38 -12.25 3.75
N PRO A 25 -14.53 -11.90 4.36
CA PRO A 25 -14.86 -12.31 5.74
C PRO A 25 -14.83 -13.81 5.96
N ARG A 26 -15.08 -14.61 4.91
CA ARG A 26 -15.02 -16.07 4.97
C ARG A 26 -13.61 -16.58 5.21
N VAL A 27 -12.61 -15.97 4.58
CA VAL A 27 -11.20 -16.38 4.69
C VAL A 27 -10.62 -15.91 6.02
N THR A 28 -10.91 -14.67 6.43
CA THR A 28 -10.39 -14.12 7.70
C THR A 28 -10.92 -14.82 8.95
N ARG A 29 -12.06 -15.52 8.84
CA ARG A 29 -12.61 -16.38 9.90
C ARG A 29 -11.94 -17.75 10.01
N LEU A 30 -11.14 -18.16 9.01
CA LEU A 30 -10.42 -19.43 9.04
C LEU A 30 -9.22 -19.34 10.00
N ALA A 31 -8.75 -20.50 10.49
CA ALA A 31 -7.49 -20.59 11.21
C ALA A 31 -6.32 -20.07 10.36
N LYS A 32 -5.28 -19.50 11.00
CA LYS A 32 -4.11 -18.91 10.31
C LYS A 32 -3.50 -19.84 9.27
N ASN A 33 -3.32 -21.13 9.59
CA ASN A 33 -2.77 -22.12 8.65
C ASN A 33 -3.65 -22.27 7.39
N ARG A 34 -4.97 -22.24 7.54
CA ARG A 34 -5.89 -22.31 6.40
C ARG A 34 -5.88 -21.03 5.57
N GLN A 35 -5.76 -19.86 6.21
CA GLN A 35 -5.55 -18.60 5.50
C GLN A 35 -4.29 -18.66 4.64
N ALA A 36 -3.18 -19.10 5.25
CA ALA A 36 -1.91 -19.35 4.59
C ALA A 36 -2.01 -20.28 3.38
N ILE A 37 -2.73 -21.41 3.52
CA ILE A 37 -2.97 -22.35 2.41
C ILE A 37 -3.78 -21.68 1.30
N VAL A 38 -4.87 -20.97 1.62
CA VAL A 38 -5.72 -20.31 0.62
C VAL A 38 -4.93 -19.24 -0.14
N THR A 39 -4.23 -18.35 0.57
CA THR A 39 -3.45 -17.29 -0.09
C THR A 39 -2.29 -17.86 -0.89
N GLY A 40 -1.57 -18.86 -0.36
CA GLY A 40 -0.51 -19.56 -1.07
C GLY A 40 -1.01 -20.28 -2.33
N THR A 41 -2.19 -20.91 -2.26
CA THR A 41 -2.81 -21.58 -3.42
C THR A 41 -3.14 -20.57 -4.51
N VAL A 42 -3.78 -19.44 -4.16
CA VAL A 42 -4.09 -18.39 -5.14
C VAL A 42 -2.83 -17.81 -5.76
N PHE A 43 -1.79 -17.56 -4.96
CA PHE A 43 -0.50 -17.08 -5.46
C PHE A 43 0.09 -18.04 -6.51
N VAL A 44 0.14 -19.34 -6.20
CA VAL A 44 0.66 -20.35 -7.13
C VAL A 44 -0.20 -20.45 -8.38
N VAL A 45 -1.52 -20.49 -8.26
CA VAL A 45 -2.45 -20.55 -9.39
C VAL A 45 -2.24 -19.37 -10.34
N MET A 46 -2.00 -18.17 -9.81
CA MET A 46 -1.72 -16.98 -10.63
C MET A 46 -0.43 -17.09 -11.45
N LEU A 47 0.52 -17.93 -11.04
CA LEU A 47 1.77 -18.18 -11.75
C LEU A 47 1.70 -19.36 -12.73
N ILE A 48 0.62 -20.15 -12.71
CA ILE A 48 0.44 -21.25 -13.65
C ILE A 48 0.21 -20.65 -15.06
N PRO A 49 0.97 -21.09 -16.07
CA PRO A 49 0.79 -20.63 -17.44
C PRO A 49 -0.55 -21.13 -18.00
N PHE A 50 -1.29 -20.22 -18.60
CA PHE A 50 -2.48 -20.46 -19.38
C PHE A 50 -2.27 -19.84 -20.76
N ASP A 51 -2.43 -20.63 -21.82
CA ASP A 51 -2.21 -20.18 -23.21
C ASP A 51 -0.83 -19.51 -23.46
N GLY A 52 0.21 -20.05 -22.82
CA GLY A 52 1.60 -19.60 -22.99
C GLY A 52 2.06 -18.51 -22.02
N PHE A 53 1.16 -17.87 -21.26
CA PHE A 53 1.52 -16.83 -20.28
C PHE A 53 0.94 -17.13 -18.89
N PRO A 54 1.64 -16.79 -17.79
CA PRO A 54 1.06 -16.87 -16.45
C PRO A 54 -0.23 -16.06 -16.35
N LEU A 55 -1.21 -16.53 -15.57
CA LEU A 55 -2.47 -15.78 -15.35
C LEU A 55 -2.21 -14.36 -14.82
N ALA A 56 -1.18 -14.20 -13.98
CA ALA A 56 -0.70 -12.92 -13.49
C ALA A 56 -0.23 -11.97 -14.61
N ALA A 57 0.25 -12.49 -15.74
CA ALA A 57 0.70 -11.68 -16.87
C ALA A 57 -0.46 -10.93 -17.54
N TYR A 58 -1.62 -11.58 -17.67
CA TYR A 58 -2.83 -10.94 -18.21
C TYR A 58 -3.30 -9.81 -17.32
N MET A 59 -3.29 -10.03 -16.00
CA MET A 59 -3.64 -9.00 -15.02
C MET A 59 -2.61 -7.86 -15.03
N ARG A 60 -1.30 -8.18 -15.07
CA ARG A 60 -0.21 -7.22 -15.19
C ARG A 60 -0.35 -6.35 -16.44
N GLY A 61 -0.77 -6.91 -17.57
CA GLY A 61 -1.04 -6.15 -18.79
C GLY A 61 -2.13 -5.10 -18.63
N ALA A 62 -3.10 -5.32 -17.74
CA ALA A 62 -4.19 -4.36 -17.46
C ALA A 62 -3.83 -3.35 -16.36
N THR A 63 -3.07 -3.76 -15.34
CA THR A 63 -2.79 -2.94 -14.15
C THR A 63 -1.42 -2.24 -14.18
N GLY A 64 -0.47 -2.77 -14.95
CA GLY A 64 0.95 -2.44 -14.82
C GLY A 64 1.60 -3.07 -13.60
N ASP A 65 2.84 -2.66 -13.35
CA ASP A 65 3.63 -3.07 -12.18
C ASP A 65 3.23 -2.30 -10.93
N LEU A 66 3.19 -2.99 -9.79
CA LEU A 66 2.93 -2.36 -8.50
C LEU A 66 4.19 -1.71 -7.95
N SER A 67 4.01 -0.64 -7.16
CA SER A 67 5.13 0.00 -6.45
C SER A 67 5.81 -0.98 -5.49
N ILE A 68 7.08 -0.72 -5.17
CA ILE A 68 7.82 -1.50 -4.17
C ILE A 68 7.15 -1.37 -2.80
N THR A 69 6.58 -0.21 -2.48
CA THR A 69 5.76 -0.01 -1.28
C THR A 69 4.58 -0.99 -1.24
N SER A 70 3.80 -1.10 -2.32
CA SER A 70 2.72 -2.10 -2.43
C SER A 70 3.25 -3.50 -2.20
N MET A 71 4.36 -3.86 -2.85
CA MET A 71 4.92 -5.20 -2.74
C MET A 71 5.35 -5.51 -1.30
N VAL A 72 6.06 -4.60 -0.62
CA VAL A 72 6.44 -4.76 0.79
C VAL A 72 5.21 -4.95 1.67
N LEU A 73 4.16 -4.13 1.49
CA LEU A 73 2.93 -4.23 2.30
C LEU A 73 2.13 -5.49 2.03
N LEU A 74 2.08 -5.95 0.77
CA LEU A 74 1.41 -7.19 0.38
C LEU A 74 2.13 -8.40 0.97
N TRP A 75 3.46 -8.45 0.87
CA TRP A 75 4.24 -9.54 1.47
C TRP A 75 4.18 -9.53 3.00
N TYR A 76 4.14 -8.35 3.61
CA TYR A 76 3.84 -8.24 5.03
C TYR A 76 2.45 -8.79 5.36
N ALA A 77 1.43 -8.48 4.57
CA ALA A 77 0.07 -9.00 4.78
C ALA A 77 0.00 -10.54 4.59
N LEU A 78 0.66 -11.07 3.57
CA LEU A 78 0.68 -12.49 3.22
C LEU A 78 1.50 -13.34 4.21
N SER A 79 2.51 -12.76 4.85
CA SER A 79 3.31 -13.46 5.87
C SER A 79 2.65 -13.51 7.24
N ARG A 80 1.68 -12.64 7.55
CA ARG A 80 0.97 -12.62 8.87
C ARG A 80 0.41 -13.96 9.34
N PRO A 81 -0.17 -14.82 8.47
CA PRO A 81 -0.67 -16.12 8.91
C PRO A 81 0.46 -17.11 9.26
N TRP A 82 1.65 -16.93 8.67
CA TRP A 82 2.84 -17.76 8.87
C TRP A 82 3.74 -17.27 10.00
N SER A 83 3.71 -15.97 10.27
CA SER A 83 4.54 -15.34 11.27
C SER A 83 4.00 -15.56 12.68
N VAL A 84 4.89 -16.06 13.55
CA VAL A 84 4.70 -16.09 15.02
C VAL A 84 4.97 -14.69 15.62
N CYS A 85 5.71 -13.85 14.89
CA CYS A 85 6.14 -12.54 15.35
C CYS A 85 4.96 -11.55 15.49
N GLY A 86 5.02 -10.72 16.52
CA GLY A 86 3.90 -9.98 17.09
C GLY A 86 3.10 -9.13 16.11
N THR A 87 1.83 -8.89 16.47
CA THR A 87 0.98 -7.93 15.79
C THR A 87 1.65 -6.56 15.85
N GLU A 88 2.00 -5.98 14.71
CA GLU A 88 2.42 -4.60 14.72
C GLU A 88 1.35 -3.69 15.30
N ASP A 89 1.82 -2.66 16.01
CA ASP A 89 0.95 -1.68 16.62
C ASP A 89 0.04 -1.09 15.55
N LEU A 90 -1.27 -1.21 15.78
CA LEU A 90 -2.30 -0.66 14.89
C LEU A 90 -2.03 0.83 14.64
N ASN A 91 -1.49 1.53 15.63
CA ASN A 91 -1.15 2.93 15.52
C ASN A 91 -0.06 3.18 14.45
N HIS A 92 0.99 2.37 14.41
CA HIS A 92 2.05 2.49 13.40
C HIS A 92 1.52 2.26 11.97
N ARG A 93 0.63 1.28 11.80
CA ARG A 93 -0.03 1.04 10.52
C ARG A 93 -0.90 2.22 10.10
N HIS A 94 -1.64 2.83 11.04
CA HIS A 94 -2.46 4.00 10.74
C HIS A 94 -1.62 5.19 10.30
N VAL A 95 -0.50 5.44 10.98
CA VAL A 95 0.45 6.50 10.59
C VAL A 95 1.00 6.26 9.18
N LEU A 96 1.43 5.03 8.87
CA LEU A 96 1.92 4.70 7.53
C LEU A 96 0.86 4.95 6.45
N LEU A 97 -0.37 4.46 6.66
CA LEU A 97 -1.46 4.68 5.70
C LEU A 97 -1.80 6.17 5.58
N ALA A 98 -1.76 6.93 6.67
CA ALA A 98 -1.97 8.38 6.64
C ALA A 98 -0.90 9.10 5.81
N LEU A 99 0.37 8.71 5.95
CA LEU A 99 1.46 9.27 5.15
C LEU A 99 1.31 8.93 3.67
N ILE A 100 0.94 7.69 3.33
CA ILE A 100 0.67 7.28 1.94
C ILE A 100 -0.50 8.07 1.36
N ALA A 101 -1.59 8.20 2.11
CA ALA A 101 -2.77 8.95 1.67
C ALA A 101 -2.47 10.45 1.49
N LEU A 102 -1.70 11.05 2.40
CA LEU A 102 -1.26 12.44 2.29
C LEU A 102 -0.36 12.64 1.07
N ALA A 103 0.61 11.73 0.86
CA ALA A 103 1.45 11.75 -0.32
C ALA A 103 0.62 11.64 -1.60
N ALA A 104 -0.35 10.72 -1.66
CA ALA A 104 -1.24 10.54 -2.80
C ALA A 104 -2.11 11.78 -3.08
N LEU A 105 -2.68 12.40 -2.04
CA LEU A 105 -3.52 13.60 -2.17
C LEU A 105 -2.73 14.83 -2.57
N ALA A 106 -1.45 14.92 -2.20
CA ALA A 106 -0.58 15.97 -2.72
C ALA A 106 -0.17 15.65 -4.16
N PHE A 107 0.32 14.44 -4.39
CA PHE A 107 0.96 14.04 -5.65
C PHE A 107 -0.01 13.97 -6.83
N TYR A 108 -1.08 13.17 -6.75
CA TYR A 108 -1.91 12.90 -7.93
C TYR A 108 -2.64 14.11 -8.49
N PRO A 109 -3.25 15.01 -7.68
CA PRO A 109 -3.87 16.21 -8.22
C PRO A 109 -2.87 17.11 -8.94
N MET A 110 -1.68 17.30 -8.37
CA MET A 110 -0.64 18.11 -9.00
C MET A 110 -0.10 17.45 -10.28
N ALA A 111 0.09 16.13 -10.27
CA ALA A 111 0.49 15.36 -11.46
C ALA A 111 -0.58 15.39 -12.57
N LEU A 112 -1.86 15.56 -12.22
CA LEU A 112 -2.98 15.75 -13.15
C LEU A 112 -3.10 17.20 -13.68
N GLY A 113 -2.17 18.08 -13.31
CA GLY A 113 -2.12 19.47 -13.78
C GLY A 113 -2.80 20.49 -12.86
N PHE A 114 -3.10 20.12 -11.60
CA PHE A 114 -3.57 21.09 -10.61
C PHE A 114 -2.41 21.95 -10.10
N GLY A 115 -2.27 23.15 -10.68
CA GLY A 115 -1.24 24.12 -10.32
C GLY A 115 -0.02 24.07 -11.23
N GLU A 116 0.92 25.00 -11.01
CA GLU A 116 2.13 25.14 -11.84
C GLU A 116 3.28 24.23 -11.38
N PHE A 117 3.22 23.74 -10.13
CA PHE A 117 4.23 22.88 -9.56
C PHE A 117 3.93 21.41 -9.87
N ASP A 118 4.85 20.75 -10.57
CA ASP A 118 4.76 19.34 -10.90
C ASP A 118 5.72 18.51 -10.01
N PRO A 119 5.21 17.84 -8.95
CA PRO A 119 6.02 17.00 -8.07
C PRO A 119 6.55 15.75 -8.78
N TYR A 120 5.92 15.31 -9.88
CA TYR A 120 6.35 14.14 -10.65
C TYR A 120 7.78 14.32 -11.18
N ARG A 121 8.13 15.56 -11.56
CA ARG A 121 9.47 15.92 -12.04
C ARG A 121 10.58 15.67 -11.03
N LEU A 122 10.28 15.80 -9.73
CA LEU A 122 11.26 15.54 -8.68
C LEU A 122 11.72 14.08 -8.65
N GLY A 123 10.90 13.17 -9.16
CA GLY A 123 11.20 11.74 -9.17
C GLY A 123 12.23 11.31 -10.21
N TYR A 124 12.56 12.16 -11.19
CA TYR A 124 13.65 11.92 -12.14
C TYR A 124 15.02 12.30 -11.56
N GLY A 125 15.37 11.69 -10.41
CA GLY A 125 16.71 11.80 -9.82
C GLY A 125 17.05 13.13 -9.16
N SER A 126 16.06 13.90 -8.67
CA SER A 126 16.36 15.09 -7.89
C SER A 126 17.02 14.74 -6.54
N TRP A 127 18.19 15.32 -6.26
CA TRP A 127 18.88 15.11 -4.98
C TRP A 127 18.04 15.53 -3.78
N GLN A 128 17.15 16.51 -3.97
CA GLN A 128 16.21 17.01 -2.98
C GLN A 128 15.24 15.92 -2.54
N MET A 129 14.62 15.19 -3.48
CA MET A 129 13.69 14.10 -3.16
C MET A 129 14.40 12.96 -2.44
N VAL A 130 15.56 12.53 -2.94
CA VAL A 130 16.33 11.44 -2.31
C VAL A 130 16.76 11.81 -0.89
N THR A 131 17.23 13.04 -0.69
CA THR A 131 17.62 13.53 0.64
C THR A 131 16.43 13.63 1.58
N ALA A 132 15.29 14.13 1.12
CA ALA A 132 14.06 14.21 1.91
C ALA A 132 13.57 12.81 2.33
N LEU A 133 13.61 11.84 1.42
CA LEU A 133 13.23 10.44 1.71
C LEU A 133 14.19 9.77 2.68
N LEU A 134 15.50 10.01 2.54
CA LEU A 134 16.50 9.51 3.48
C LEU A 134 16.23 10.05 4.89
N LEU A 135 16.02 11.36 5.04
CA LEU A 135 15.70 11.97 6.33
C LEU A 135 14.38 11.42 6.89
N ALA A 136 13.35 11.27 6.07
CA ALA A 136 12.07 10.70 6.48
C ALA A 136 12.22 9.24 6.96
N ALA A 137 12.99 8.42 6.25
CA ALA A 137 13.26 7.03 6.61
C ALA A 137 14.06 6.93 7.93
N LEU A 138 15.07 7.79 8.12
CA LEU A 138 15.85 7.84 9.36
C LEU A 138 15.00 8.28 10.55
N LEU A 139 14.18 9.34 10.40
CA LEU A 139 13.26 9.79 11.44
C LEU A 139 12.24 8.69 11.80
N ALA A 140 11.67 8.03 10.78
CA ALA A 140 10.76 6.91 10.99
C ALA A 140 11.46 5.76 11.73
N TRP A 141 12.71 5.45 11.40
CA TRP A 141 13.48 4.44 12.11
C TRP A 141 13.69 4.78 13.58
N LEU A 142 14.08 6.03 13.89
CA LEU A 142 14.26 6.52 15.25
C LEU A 142 12.97 6.47 16.08
N TRP A 143 11.83 6.73 15.45
CA TRP A 143 10.51 6.62 16.08
C TRP A 143 9.90 5.22 16.03
N LYS A 144 10.68 4.19 15.65
CA LYS A 144 10.25 2.78 15.58
C LYS A 144 9.14 2.51 14.56
N HIS A 145 8.95 3.39 13.59
CA HIS A 145 8.11 3.19 12.41
C HIS A 145 8.86 2.42 11.31
N HIS A 146 9.32 1.22 11.65
CA HIS A 146 10.20 0.42 10.78
C HIS A 146 9.56 0.09 9.43
N GLN A 147 8.24 -0.12 9.36
CA GLN A 147 7.55 -0.40 8.09
C GLN A 147 7.69 0.73 7.08
N PHE A 148 7.53 1.98 7.53
CA PHE A 148 7.69 3.15 6.65
C PHE A 148 9.13 3.22 6.14
N ALA A 149 10.10 3.09 7.06
CA ALA A 149 11.52 3.10 6.71
C ALA A 149 11.88 1.98 5.71
N LEU A 150 11.31 0.78 5.87
CA LEU A 150 11.50 -0.33 4.94
C LEU A 150 10.88 -0.05 3.57
N CYS A 151 9.66 0.49 3.51
CA CYS A 151 9.02 0.83 2.23
C CYS A 151 9.86 1.86 1.46
N VAL A 152 10.25 2.95 2.12
CA VAL A 152 11.09 4.00 1.51
C VAL A 152 12.47 3.47 1.14
N GLY A 153 13.10 2.72 2.03
CA GLY A 153 14.43 2.15 1.81
C GLY A 153 14.46 1.18 0.63
N PHE A 154 13.55 0.21 0.58
CA PHE A 154 13.48 -0.73 -0.55
C PHE A 154 13.10 -0.05 -1.86
N ALA A 155 12.15 0.90 -1.84
CA ALA A 155 11.79 1.65 -3.05
C ALA A 155 12.99 2.46 -3.59
N THR A 156 13.71 3.16 -2.71
CA THR A 156 14.88 3.96 -3.11
C THR A 156 16.04 3.08 -3.59
N LEU A 157 16.27 1.93 -2.95
CA LEU A 157 17.28 0.97 -3.41
C LEU A 157 16.93 0.36 -4.76
N ALA A 158 15.67 -0.05 -4.95
CA ALA A 158 15.18 -0.60 -6.21
C ALA A 158 15.29 0.43 -7.35
N TRP A 159 14.96 1.69 -7.09
CA TRP A 159 15.17 2.78 -8.04
C TRP A 159 16.66 3.00 -8.34
N ALA A 160 17.52 3.00 -7.32
CA ALA A 160 18.96 3.26 -7.50
C ALA A 160 19.67 2.21 -8.38
N ILE A 161 19.16 0.98 -8.44
CA ILE A 161 19.68 -0.09 -9.29
C ILE A 161 18.93 -0.24 -10.63
N GLY A 162 17.93 0.62 -10.91
CA GLY A 162 17.11 0.56 -12.12
C GLY A 162 16.25 -0.70 -12.19
N TRP A 163 15.60 -1.07 -11.08
CA TRP A 163 14.90 -2.35 -10.96
C TRP A 163 13.62 -2.45 -11.81
N TYR A 164 12.92 -1.34 -12.02
CA TYR A 164 11.80 -1.21 -12.96
C TYR A 164 12.22 -0.44 -14.20
N GLU A 165 11.40 -0.56 -15.25
CA GLU A 165 11.60 0.18 -16.51
C GLU A 165 11.44 1.70 -16.33
N SER A 166 10.71 2.14 -15.31
CA SER A 166 10.61 3.55 -14.98
C SER A 166 11.86 4.04 -14.26
N ASP A 167 12.36 5.20 -14.73
CA ASP A 167 13.43 5.96 -14.08
C ASP A 167 12.89 6.91 -12.99
N ASN A 168 11.57 6.93 -12.75
CA ASN A 168 10.95 7.82 -11.79
C ASN A 168 10.79 7.16 -10.41
N LEU A 169 11.42 7.73 -9.38
CA LEU A 169 11.36 7.20 -8.01
C LEU A 169 9.93 7.16 -7.43
N TRP A 170 9.02 8.02 -7.89
CA TRP A 170 7.63 7.98 -7.44
C TRP A 170 6.94 6.66 -7.79
N ASP A 171 7.26 6.05 -8.93
CA ASP A 171 6.65 4.79 -9.37
C ASP A 171 7.07 3.60 -8.49
N TYR A 172 8.22 3.72 -7.81
CA TYR A 172 8.67 2.74 -6.82
C TYR A 172 8.03 2.95 -5.46
N LEU A 173 7.66 4.20 -5.12
CA LEU A 173 7.13 4.57 -3.81
C LEU A 173 5.60 4.48 -3.74
N LEU A 174 4.92 4.81 -4.84
CA LEU A 174 3.48 5.02 -4.84
C LEU A 174 2.87 4.46 -6.13
N ASP A 175 1.75 3.77 -5.98
CA ASP A 175 0.90 3.37 -7.10
C ASP A 175 -0.57 3.68 -6.78
N PRO A 176 -1.47 3.65 -7.78
CA PRO A 176 -2.88 3.93 -7.56
C PRO A 176 -3.55 2.97 -6.56
N PHE A 177 -3.14 1.70 -6.52
CA PHE A 177 -3.78 0.69 -5.68
C PHE A 177 -3.49 0.92 -4.20
N VAL A 178 -2.22 1.12 -3.80
CA VAL A 178 -1.89 1.41 -2.39
C VAL A 178 -2.48 2.75 -1.94
N SER A 179 -2.57 3.71 -2.85
CA SER A 179 -3.13 5.04 -2.60
C SER A 179 -4.63 4.97 -2.31
N ILE A 180 -5.39 4.30 -3.19
CA ILE A 180 -6.82 4.07 -3.00
C ILE A 180 -7.06 3.25 -1.72
N TYR A 181 -6.25 2.21 -1.49
CA TYR A 181 -6.36 1.40 -0.28
C TYR A 181 -6.15 2.23 0.99
N ALA A 182 -5.11 3.05 1.03
CA ALA A 182 -4.79 3.91 2.17
C ALA A 182 -5.92 4.92 2.46
N LEU A 183 -6.41 5.59 1.41
CA LEU A 183 -7.53 6.53 1.51
C LEU A 183 -8.79 5.85 2.04
N ALA A 184 -9.19 4.73 1.43
CA ALA A 184 -10.37 3.97 1.86
C ALA A 184 -10.25 3.50 3.31
N ALA A 185 -9.08 2.98 3.71
CA ALA A 185 -8.84 2.52 5.07
C ALA A 185 -8.98 3.67 6.10
N ILE A 186 -8.44 4.86 5.81
CA ILE A 186 -8.57 6.03 6.67
C ILE A 186 -10.02 6.48 6.77
N MET A 187 -10.72 6.62 5.64
CA MET A 187 -12.12 7.04 5.61
C MET A 187 -13.01 6.10 6.43
N MET A 188 -12.81 4.78 6.31
CA MET A 188 -13.57 3.79 7.08
C MET A 188 -13.29 3.89 8.58
N ASN A 189 -12.03 4.14 8.99
CA ASN A 189 -11.67 4.25 10.40
C ASN A 189 -12.20 5.56 11.02
N THR A 190 -12.10 6.67 10.29
CA THR A 190 -12.69 7.96 10.70
C THR A 190 -14.21 7.84 10.82
N GLY A 191 -14.88 7.19 9.86
CA GLY A 191 -16.33 6.94 9.93
C GLY A 191 -16.73 6.12 11.16
N LYS A 192 -15.98 5.05 11.47
CA LYS A 192 -16.20 4.26 12.69
C LYS A 192 -15.99 5.07 13.97
N PHE A 193 -14.99 5.94 14.00
CA PHE A 193 -14.74 6.82 15.14
C PHE A 193 -15.89 7.82 15.34
N LEU A 194 -16.33 8.49 14.27
CA LEU A 194 -17.45 9.44 14.30
C LEU A 194 -18.77 8.77 14.74
N MET A 195 -19.02 7.52 14.33
CA MET A 195 -20.19 6.75 14.78
C MET A 195 -20.15 6.37 16.26
N LYS A 196 -18.95 6.26 16.86
CA LYS A 196 -18.79 5.97 18.29
C LYS A 196 -18.88 7.20 19.18
N LEU A 197 -18.81 8.42 18.62
CA LEU A 197 -18.98 9.63 19.42
C LEU A 197 -20.40 9.68 19.99
N PRO A 198 -20.56 9.97 21.30
CA PRO A 198 -21.87 10.11 21.89
C PRO A 198 -22.61 11.23 21.15
N ARG A 199 -23.71 10.88 20.46
CA ARG A 199 -24.59 11.88 19.85
C ARG A 199 -25.12 12.76 20.98
N LYS A 200 -24.60 13.98 21.09
CA LYS A 200 -25.10 15.00 21.99
C LYS A 200 -26.59 15.16 21.66
N LYS A 201 -27.48 14.71 22.55
CA LYS A 201 -28.93 14.94 22.41
C LYS A 201 -29.09 16.45 22.33
N LEU A 202 -29.52 16.95 21.16
CA LEU A 202 -29.99 18.33 21.03
C LEU A 202 -31.21 18.43 21.95
N ASN A 203 -31.00 18.94 23.17
CA ASN A 203 -32.11 19.38 24.01
C ASN A 203 -32.86 20.44 23.21
N LYS A 204 -34.10 20.12 22.84
CA LYS A 204 -35.03 21.13 22.34
C LYS A 204 -35.18 22.19 23.43
N PRO A 205 -35.09 23.49 23.10
CA PRO A 205 -35.41 24.52 24.08
C PRO A 205 -36.87 24.32 24.51
N ASP A 206 -37.07 24.21 25.82
CA ASP A 206 -38.39 24.13 26.44
C ASP A 206 -39.07 25.50 26.33
N PHE A 207 -39.69 25.74 25.17
CA PHE A 207 -40.61 26.86 25.00
C PHE A 207 -41.94 26.48 25.63
N GLY A 208 -42.10 26.81 26.92
CA GLY A 208 -43.42 27.04 27.48
C GLY A 208 -43.59 26.57 28.91
N ARG A 209 -43.56 27.54 29.84
CA ARG A 209 -44.58 27.75 30.88
C ARG A 209 -44.28 29.08 31.59
N THR A 210 -44.95 30.14 31.14
CA THR A 210 -45.28 31.32 31.94
C THR A 210 -46.78 31.32 32.16
#